data_AF-A0AAE3AS11-F1
#
_entry.id   AF-A0AAE3AS11-F1
#
_cell.length_a   1.000
_cell.length_b   1.000
_cell.length_c   1.000
_cell.angle_alpha   90.00
_cell.angle_beta   90.00
_cell.angle_gamma   90.00
#
_symmetry.space_group_name_H-M   'P 1'
#
loop_
_entity.id
_entity.type
_entity.pdbx_description
1 polymer ?
#
loop_
_entity_poly.entity_id
_entity_poly.type
_entity_poly.pdbx_seq_one_letter_code
_entity_poly.pdbx_strand_id
1 'polypeptide(L)'
;MKHIFDMKVSPYTRTADLWLDGQRLSSQSQLQVCEIDPLSNWYQDLPELLYSEVNDDYALRVQCLEIEYLMLTAVFANRRECTDLSHTALVRKYDTKTRCQWMNEASNKMGIVLPDIPGFSLTSTVDAGIYKTSILNGLDPFFKGKCKCTADRKEAVNVVLTTLNSYSEGRQIGLSEDDLIVVIDESSRELSVELGQCLAIRANEKKALSLIQEWIDITILYPYMMFCYSKLCNAGKSASFYVRSRLQMLTREEPVVECRMPAQLECGLSANILIDEFPPSNLTAKSSNPSVIAIQNGAAKALQAGSAQLEIFSETGKVLCKHPMWVYVVPRVTSIDLAIVSSIASGNSVLQGAQFCVSANYMPSNATNIANARWSVSPANSLKMLGPGRFEALNPGRCTIMVQVDKVMQSIAVQVIPLPKQIRMVPEIRMKLNSSPVPFHATLEPVGSGCKSISVRVLDSSIARWDSNSKTVTAIDEGDTTLEVSAFDANGTIILRQTCKVIVLPENDIITPPTYPTIIIVCAILTILTATTILSLLATICGGIISGLVITQNIGPVSKKNGTKQNQIELGIGVAGVLGCILSLVFYISLG
;
A
#
# COMPACT_ATOMS: atom_id res chain seq x y z
N MET A 1 40.79 -9.50 -51.01
CA MET A 1 39.37 -9.05 -50.95
C MET A 1 39.48 -7.59 -50.58
N LYS A 2 38.91 -6.66 -51.34
CA LYS A 2 39.25 -5.22 -51.16
C LYS A 2 38.73 -4.76 -49.79
N HIS A 3 39.62 -4.46 -48.85
CA HIS A 3 39.24 -3.93 -47.54
C HIS A 3 38.72 -2.50 -47.68
N ILE A 4 37.67 -2.15 -46.94
CA ILE A 4 37.08 -0.81 -46.98
C ILE A 4 37.14 -0.20 -45.60
N PHE A 5 37.86 0.91 -45.50
CA PHE A 5 37.83 1.79 -44.35
C PHE A 5 36.76 2.88 -44.55
N ASP A 6 35.87 3.00 -43.58
CA ASP A 6 35.00 4.16 -43.42
C ASP A 6 35.54 5.02 -42.30
N MET A 7 35.77 6.30 -42.57
CA MET A 7 36.23 7.26 -41.59
C MET A 7 35.25 8.42 -41.49
N LYS A 8 34.76 8.71 -40.29
CA LYS A 8 33.91 9.88 -40.03
C LYS A 8 34.61 10.81 -39.05
N VAL A 9 35.03 11.97 -39.53
CA VAL A 9 35.61 13.04 -38.71
C VAL A 9 34.50 13.80 -38.01
N SER A 10 34.64 13.93 -36.70
CA SER A 10 33.74 14.71 -35.85
C SER A 10 33.76 16.18 -36.25
N PRO A 11 32.60 16.82 -36.47
CA PRO A 11 32.52 18.23 -36.83
C PRO A 11 33.00 19.18 -35.73
N TYR A 12 33.16 18.70 -34.49
CA TYR A 12 33.40 19.55 -33.32
C TYR A 12 34.66 19.19 -32.56
N THR A 13 34.97 17.91 -32.39
CA THR A 13 36.19 17.44 -31.72
C THR A 13 37.32 17.15 -32.68
N ARG A 14 37.03 17.08 -33.99
CA ARG A 14 38.01 16.75 -35.05
C ARG A 14 38.68 15.38 -34.94
N THR A 15 38.36 14.60 -33.92
CA THR A 15 38.65 13.17 -33.82
C THR A 15 37.83 12.41 -34.87
N ALA A 16 38.25 11.21 -35.23
CA ALA A 16 37.60 10.40 -36.24
C ALA A 16 37.18 9.03 -35.67
N ASP A 17 35.95 8.61 -35.98
CA ASP A 17 35.54 7.22 -35.82
C ASP A 17 35.91 6.46 -37.10
N LEU A 18 36.47 5.25 -36.95
CA LEU A 18 36.82 4.37 -38.08
C LEU A 18 36.12 3.01 -37.99
N TRP A 19 35.74 2.51 -39.16
CA TRP A 19 35.22 1.16 -39.36
C TRP A 19 36.02 0.46 -40.47
N LEU A 20 36.21 -0.85 -40.31
CA LEU A 20 36.81 -1.73 -41.31
C LEU A 20 35.75 -2.74 -41.73
N ASP A 21 35.43 -2.79 -43.02
CA ASP A 21 34.45 -3.70 -43.62
C ASP A 21 33.08 -3.68 -42.90
N GLY A 22 32.67 -2.47 -42.48
CA GLY A 22 31.40 -2.22 -41.78
C GLY A 22 31.41 -2.56 -40.28
N GLN A 23 32.52 -3.03 -39.73
CA GLN A 23 32.68 -3.31 -38.30
C GLN A 23 33.55 -2.25 -37.63
N ARG A 24 33.24 -1.93 -36.38
CA ARG A 24 34.06 -0.99 -35.60
C ARG A 24 35.40 -1.65 -35.30
N LEU A 25 36.48 -0.87 -35.36
CA LEU A 25 37.82 -1.34 -35.05
C LEU A 25 37.92 -1.89 -33.62
N SER A 26 38.83 -2.86 -33.45
CA SER A 26 39.04 -3.52 -32.16
C SER A 26 39.71 -2.57 -31.15
N SER A 27 39.58 -2.90 -29.86
CA SER A 27 40.26 -2.15 -28.81
C SER A 27 41.79 -2.32 -28.78
N GLN A 28 42.36 -3.10 -29.71
CA GLN A 28 43.80 -3.34 -29.84
C GLN A 28 44.39 -2.76 -31.14
N SER A 29 43.56 -2.15 -31.99
CA SER A 29 44.00 -1.53 -33.25
C SER A 29 44.92 -0.33 -32.99
N GLN A 30 45.92 -0.16 -33.84
CA GLN A 30 46.83 1.00 -33.79
C GLN A 30 46.15 2.30 -34.22
N LEU A 31 45.03 2.19 -34.95
CA LEU A 31 44.21 3.31 -35.41
C LEU A 31 43.37 3.97 -34.30
N GLN A 32 43.51 3.55 -33.04
CA GLN A 32 42.86 4.23 -31.92
C GLN A 32 43.30 5.68 -31.73
N VAL A 33 44.49 6.05 -32.20
CA VAL A 33 44.96 7.44 -32.19
C VAL A 33 43.94 8.37 -32.86
N CYS A 34 43.25 7.88 -33.89
CA CYS A 34 42.24 8.62 -34.62
C CYS A 34 41.03 9.00 -33.75
N GLU A 35 40.68 8.19 -32.75
CA GLU A 35 39.55 8.45 -31.85
C GLU A 35 39.90 9.46 -30.73
N ILE A 36 41.20 9.73 -30.51
CA ILE A 36 41.71 10.52 -29.39
C ILE A 36 42.12 11.92 -29.83
N ASP A 37 42.92 12.01 -30.90
CA ASP A 37 43.52 13.26 -31.35
C ASP A 37 42.83 13.79 -32.63
N PRO A 38 42.83 15.12 -32.83
CA PRO A 38 42.26 15.71 -34.04
C PRO A 38 43.05 15.29 -35.28
N LEU A 39 42.36 15.13 -36.41
CA LEU A 39 42.93 14.70 -37.70
C LEU A 39 44.23 15.43 -38.07
N SER A 40 44.30 16.74 -37.80
CA SER A 40 45.48 17.58 -38.09
C SER A 40 46.79 17.07 -37.48
N ASN A 41 46.72 16.27 -36.40
CA ASN A 41 47.92 15.82 -35.69
C ASN A 41 48.53 14.54 -36.27
N TRP A 42 47.78 13.77 -37.06
CA TRP A 42 48.19 12.42 -37.49
C TRP A 42 47.84 12.09 -38.94
N TYR A 43 47.19 12.99 -39.69
CA TYR A 43 46.77 12.71 -41.07
C TYR A 43 47.92 12.28 -42.01
N GLN A 44 49.15 12.70 -41.73
CA GLN A 44 50.34 12.35 -42.52
C GLN A 44 50.71 10.86 -42.36
N ASP A 45 50.53 10.31 -41.17
CA ASP A 45 50.84 8.91 -40.85
C ASP A 45 49.70 7.96 -41.24
N LEU A 46 48.51 8.49 -41.53
CA LEU A 46 47.31 7.71 -41.80
C LEU A 46 47.48 6.62 -42.88
N PRO A 47 48.10 6.85 -44.05
CA PRO A 47 48.25 5.80 -45.05
C PRO A 47 49.02 4.58 -44.54
N GLU A 48 50.05 4.81 -43.74
CA GLU A 48 50.90 3.75 -43.18
C GLU A 48 50.17 3.00 -42.08
N LEU A 49 49.44 3.72 -41.22
CA LEU A 49 48.59 3.11 -40.20
C LEU A 49 47.51 2.22 -40.82
N LEU A 50 46.79 2.70 -41.84
CA LEU A 50 45.75 1.91 -42.53
C LEU A 50 46.36 0.67 -43.18
N TYR A 51 47.48 0.81 -43.89
CA TYR A 51 48.14 -0.33 -44.51
C TYR A 51 48.61 -1.35 -43.48
N SER A 52 49.18 -0.91 -42.35
CA SER A 52 49.67 -1.81 -41.30
C SER A 52 48.55 -2.64 -40.63
N GLU A 53 47.34 -2.10 -40.59
CA GLU A 53 46.17 -2.76 -39.98
C GLU A 53 45.68 -3.94 -40.83
N VAL A 54 45.64 -3.79 -42.16
CA VAL A 54 45.12 -4.82 -43.08
C VAL A 54 46.21 -5.64 -43.78
N ASN A 55 47.41 -5.07 -43.95
CA ASN A 55 48.52 -5.62 -44.75
C ASN A 55 48.11 -6.05 -46.17
N ASP A 56 47.14 -5.35 -46.77
CA ASP A 56 46.59 -5.59 -48.11
C ASP A 56 46.06 -4.26 -48.69
N ASP A 57 45.69 -4.26 -49.97
CA ASP A 57 45.08 -3.12 -50.65
C ASP A 57 43.73 -2.74 -50.02
N TYR A 58 43.49 -1.44 -49.88
CA TYR A 58 42.29 -0.90 -49.26
C TYR A 58 41.68 0.27 -50.03
N ALA A 59 40.42 0.55 -49.73
CA ALA A 59 39.73 1.79 -50.09
C ALA A 59 39.44 2.60 -48.83
N LEU A 60 39.49 3.93 -48.94
CA LEU A 60 39.15 4.84 -47.85
C LEU A 60 37.98 5.74 -48.26
N ARG A 61 36.89 5.67 -47.50
CA ARG A 61 35.73 6.55 -47.63
C ARG A 61 35.71 7.50 -46.44
N VAL A 62 35.83 8.80 -46.69
CA VAL A 62 35.97 9.80 -45.63
C VAL A 62 34.81 10.77 -45.63
N GLN A 63 34.20 10.94 -44.46
CA GLN A 63 33.30 12.04 -44.16
C GLN A 63 34.03 13.09 -43.33
N CYS A 64 34.44 14.20 -43.95
CA CYS A 64 35.20 15.29 -43.31
C CYS A 64 34.95 16.64 -44.00
N LEU A 65 35.56 17.71 -43.48
CA LEU A 65 35.58 18.99 -44.18
C LEU A 65 36.35 18.89 -45.49
N GLU A 66 36.13 19.83 -46.39
CA GLU A 66 36.75 19.77 -47.70
C GLU A 66 38.25 20.05 -47.64
N ILE A 67 38.67 21.00 -46.79
CA ILE A 67 40.11 21.24 -46.61
C ILE A 67 40.84 20.03 -46.00
N GLU A 68 40.19 19.29 -45.09
CA GLU A 68 40.71 18.05 -44.51
C GLU A 68 40.84 16.97 -45.59
N TYR A 69 39.84 16.85 -46.48
CA TYR A 69 39.90 15.93 -47.61
C TYR A 69 41.02 16.28 -48.59
N LEU A 70 41.28 17.57 -48.84
CA LEU A 70 42.38 18.03 -49.68
C LEU A 70 43.74 17.69 -49.06
N MET A 71 43.89 17.83 -47.74
CA MET A 71 45.09 17.38 -47.01
C MET A 71 45.31 15.87 -47.18
N LEU A 72 44.26 15.06 -47.03
CA LEU A 72 44.32 13.62 -47.25
C LEU A 72 44.65 13.28 -48.69
N THR A 73 44.00 13.91 -49.67
CA THR A 73 44.27 13.67 -51.10
C THR A 73 45.76 13.89 -51.42
N ALA A 74 46.37 14.91 -50.85
CA ALA A 74 47.78 15.21 -51.04
C ALA A 74 48.70 14.14 -50.41
N VAL A 75 48.37 13.66 -49.21
CA VAL A 75 49.13 12.60 -48.52
C VAL A 75 49.00 11.25 -49.23
N PHE A 76 47.84 10.97 -49.83
CA PHE A 76 47.55 9.70 -50.51
C PHE A 76 47.93 9.68 -52.00
N ALA A 77 48.29 10.82 -52.60
CA ALA A 77 48.52 10.97 -54.04
C ALA A 77 49.50 9.95 -54.67
N ASN A 78 50.48 9.48 -53.90
CA ASN A 78 51.50 8.53 -54.36
C ASN A 78 51.45 7.15 -53.67
N ARG A 79 50.37 6.85 -52.94
CA ARG A 79 50.20 5.59 -52.20
C ARG A 79 49.45 4.58 -53.07
N ARG A 80 50.11 3.48 -53.44
CA ARG A 80 49.56 2.47 -54.37
C ARG A 80 48.59 1.51 -53.68
N GLU A 81 48.75 1.36 -52.37
CA GLU A 81 47.98 0.49 -51.48
C GLU A 81 46.55 1.02 -51.29
N CYS A 82 46.37 2.35 -51.38
CA CYS A 82 45.06 2.99 -51.38
C CYS A 82 44.51 3.05 -52.80
N THR A 83 43.65 2.09 -53.10
CA THR A 83 43.09 1.87 -54.45
C THR A 83 41.86 2.72 -54.77
N ASP A 84 41.26 3.36 -53.76
CA ASP A 84 40.17 4.33 -53.92
C ASP A 84 40.11 5.25 -52.70
N LEU A 85 39.99 6.57 -52.93
CA LEU A 85 39.81 7.59 -51.91
C LEU A 85 38.59 8.41 -52.28
N SER A 86 37.57 8.40 -51.42
CA SER A 86 36.31 9.11 -51.69
C SER A 86 35.89 10.01 -50.53
N HIS A 87 35.17 11.08 -50.88
CA HIS A 87 34.74 12.13 -49.96
C HIS A 87 33.23 12.20 -49.85
N THR A 88 32.75 12.37 -48.63
CA THR A 88 31.42 12.90 -48.35
C THR A 88 31.57 14.17 -47.51
N ALA A 89 31.01 15.28 -47.98
CA ALA A 89 31.07 16.53 -47.25
C ALA A 89 30.42 16.42 -45.87
N LEU A 90 31.12 16.87 -44.84
CA LEU A 90 30.62 16.91 -43.48
C LEU A 90 29.63 18.06 -43.29
N VAL A 91 28.44 17.75 -42.77
CA VAL A 91 27.43 18.76 -42.44
C VAL A 91 27.43 19.01 -40.93
N ARG A 92 27.62 20.27 -40.54
CA ARG A 92 27.54 20.67 -39.12
C ARG A 92 26.08 20.98 -38.77
N LYS A 93 25.59 20.38 -37.69
CA LYS A 93 24.27 20.72 -37.14
C LYS A 93 24.25 22.12 -36.54
N TYR A 94 25.36 22.52 -35.90
CA TYR A 94 25.54 23.85 -35.30
C TYR A 94 26.83 24.48 -35.80
N ASP A 95 26.74 25.72 -36.29
CA ASP A 95 27.89 26.46 -36.77
C ASP A 95 28.81 26.94 -35.62
N THR A 96 30.00 27.40 -35.99
CA THR A 96 31.01 27.83 -35.02
C THR A 96 30.58 29.07 -34.24
N LYS A 97 29.85 29.99 -34.88
CA LYS A 97 29.30 31.18 -34.25
C LYS A 97 28.36 30.82 -33.10
N THR A 98 27.42 29.91 -33.34
CA THR A 98 26.43 29.44 -32.36
C THR A 98 27.14 28.78 -31.18
N ARG A 99 28.12 27.91 -31.43
CA ARG A 99 28.88 27.28 -30.34
C ARG A 99 29.71 28.30 -29.55
N CYS A 100 30.30 29.30 -30.20
CA CYS A 100 30.98 30.40 -29.51
C CYS A 100 30.03 31.22 -28.64
N GLN A 101 28.79 31.44 -29.08
CA GLN A 101 27.76 32.09 -28.26
C GLN A 101 27.45 31.28 -27.00
N TRP A 102 27.26 29.96 -27.12
CA TRP A 102 27.02 29.08 -25.97
C TRP A 102 28.18 29.08 -24.98
N MET A 103 29.41 29.08 -25.48
CA MET A 103 30.61 29.21 -24.63
C MET A 103 30.63 30.54 -23.87
N ASN A 104 30.31 31.65 -24.55
CA ASN A 104 30.23 32.97 -23.92
C ASN A 104 29.08 33.03 -22.89
N GLU A 105 27.90 32.48 -23.19
CA GLU A 105 26.78 32.38 -22.24
C GLU A 105 27.19 31.64 -20.96
N ALA A 106 27.85 30.49 -21.12
CA ALA A 106 28.36 29.70 -20.01
C ALA A 106 29.40 30.49 -19.18
N SER A 107 30.39 31.08 -19.85
CA SER A 107 31.45 31.85 -19.20
C SER A 107 30.89 33.06 -18.43
N ASN A 108 29.98 33.80 -19.04
CA ASN A 108 29.32 34.95 -18.41
C ASN A 108 28.52 34.52 -17.17
N LYS A 109 27.78 33.41 -17.25
CA LYS A 109 27.02 32.88 -16.11
C LYS A 109 27.91 32.44 -14.96
N MET A 110 29.14 32.02 -15.26
CA MET A 110 30.16 31.64 -14.28
C MET A 110 31.01 32.83 -13.80
N GLY A 111 30.87 34.02 -14.39
CA GLY A 111 31.72 35.18 -14.08
C GLY A 111 33.17 35.01 -14.53
N ILE A 112 33.44 34.15 -15.53
CA ILE A 112 34.78 33.90 -16.06
C ILE A 112 34.99 34.76 -17.30
N VAL A 113 36.14 35.42 -17.36
CA VAL A 113 36.58 36.16 -18.55
C VAL A 113 37.36 35.22 -19.45
N LEU A 114 36.93 35.09 -20.71
CA LEU A 114 37.63 34.30 -21.71
C LEU A 114 38.83 35.07 -22.27
N PRO A 115 39.91 34.38 -22.63
CA PRO A 115 41.03 35.00 -23.36
C PRO A 115 40.57 35.53 -24.72
N ASP A 116 41.36 36.43 -25.30
CA ASP A 116 41.15 36.87 -26.67
C ASP A 116 41.36 35.71 -27.65
N ILE A 117 40.58 35.70 -28.73
CA ILE A 117 40.75 34.75 -29.83
C ILE A 117 42.06 35.10 -30.55
N PRO A 118 42.96 34.13 -30.81
CA PRO A 118 44.19 34.36 -31.56
C PRO A 118 43.91 34.96 -32.93
N GLY A 119 44.80 35.83 -33.42
CA GLY A 119 44.71 36.42 -34.75
C GLY A 119 45.21 35.47 -35.84
N PHE A 120 45.12 35.94 -37.10
CA PHE A 120 45.76 35.30 -38.25
C PHE A 120 46.35 36.35 -39.18
N SER A 121 47.36 35.94 -39.94
CA SER A 121 47.93 36.78 -40.99
C SER A 121 47.34 36.40 -42.35
N LEU A 122 46.96 37.42 -43.14
CA LEU A 122 46.54 37.25 -44.53
C LEU A 122 47.46 38.05 -45.44
N THR A 123 48.39 37.35 -46.07
CA THR A 123 49.39 37.94 -46.97
C THR A 123 48.93 37.79 -48.41
N SER A 124 49.06 38.86 -49.21
CA SER A 124 48.82 38.84 -50.65
C SER A 124 50.13 39.10 -51.36
N THR A 125 50.53 38.24 -52.29
CA THR A 125 51.90 38.25 -52.85
C THR A 125 52.02 39.04 -54.15
N VAL A 126 50.98 39.15 -54.98
CA VAL A 126 50.93 40.01 -56.19
C VAL A 126 49.47 40.19 -56.66
N ASP A 127 49.03 41.41 -57.03
CA ASP A 127 47.71 41.81 -57.60
C ASP A 127 46.44 41.30 -56.89
N ALA A 128 46.58 40.48 -55.86
CA ALA A 128 45.53 39.91 -55.05
C ALA A 128 45.01 40.90 -53.99
N GLY A 129 45.24 42.21 -54.13
CA GLY A 129 44.62 43.23 -53.29
C GLY A 129 43.09 43.22 -53.41
N ILE A 130 42.57 42.99 -54.63
CA ILE A 130 41.13 42.85 -54.89
C ILE A 130 40.60 41.59 -54.19
N TYR A 131 41.19 40.42 -54.47
CA TYR A 131 40.79 39.15 -53.86
C TYR A 131 40.94 39.14 -52.34
N LYS A 132 42.03 39.70 -51.81
CA LYS A 132 42.23 39.89 -50.36
C LYS A 132 41.10 40.71 -49.77
N THR A 133 40.71 41.81 -50.40
CA THR A 133 39.61 42.65 -49.93
C THR A 133 38.27 41.92 -50.00
N SER A 134 37.98 41.23 -51.10
CA SER A 134 36.76 40.43 -51.27
C SER A 134 36.67 39.28 -50.26
N ILE A 135 37.76 38.53 -50.06
CA ILE A 135 37.83 37.42 -49.10
C ILE A 135 37.67 37.97 -47.69
N LEU A 136 38.42 39.01 -47.31
CA LEU A 136 38.23 39.67 -46.01
C LEU A 136 36.81 40.19 -45.82
N ASN A 137 36.16 40.66 -46.89
CA ASN A 137 34.77 41.09 -46.85
C ASN A 137 33.78 39.93 -46.72
N GLY A 138 34.09 38.77 -47.31
CA GLY A 138 33.29 37.55 -47.26
C GLY A 138 33.48 36.69 -46.00
N LEU A 139 34.54 36.93 -45.21
CA LEU A 139 34.70 36.25 -43.92
C LEU A 139 33.53 36.54 -42.98
N ASP A 140 33.13 35.54 -42.19
CA ASP A 140 32.03 35.67 -41.21
C ASP A 140 32.25 36.94 -40.37
N PRO A 141 31.22 37.81 -40.22
CA PRO A 141 31.31 39.00 -39.38
C PRO A 141 31.78 38.73 -37.94
N PHE A 142 31.51 37.53 -37.42
CA PHE A 142 32.05 37.06 -36.15
C PHE A 142 33.58 37.11 -36.13
N PHE A 143 34.25 36.67 -37.20
CA PHE A 143 35.71 36.70 -37.32
C PHE A 143 36.24 38.12 -37.34
N LYS A 144 35.62 39.03 -38.11
CA LYS A 144 36.10 40.42 -38.23
C LYS A 144 36.11 41.18 -36.90
N GLY A 145 35.18 40.87 -36.00
CA GLY A 145 35.05 41.56 -34.71
C GLY A 145 35.82 40.92 -33.55
N LYS A 146 36.22 39.66 -33.67
CA LYS A 146 36.81 38.88 -32.56
C LYS A 146 38.20 38.32 -32.86
N CYS A 147 38.50 38.01 -34.12
CA CYS A 147 39.78 37.50 -34.59
C CYS A 147 40.50 38.61 -35.36
N LYS A 148 41.68 39.03 -34.89
CA LYS A 148 42.43 40.10 -35.55
C LYS A 148 43.11 39.56 -36.81
N CYS A 149 42.77 40.12 -37.98
CA CYS A 149 43.54 39.88 -39.20
C CYS A 149 44.65 40.92 -39.31
N THR A 150 45.89 40.48 -39.46
CA THR A 150 47.07 41.34 -39.63
C THR A 150 47.80 41.04 -40.94
N ALA A 151 48.61 42.00 -41.39
CA ALA A 151 49.58 41.78 -42.46
C ALA A 151 50.95 41.31 -41.92
N ASP A 152 51.16 41.36 -40.59
CA ASP A 152 52.37 40.87 -39.92
C ASP A 152 52.32 39.35 -39.79
N ARG A 153 53.39 38.66 -40.21
CA ARG A 153 53.50 37.20 -40.21
C ARG A 153 53.89 36.60 -38.85
N LYS A 154 53.79 37.37 -37.77
CA LYS A 154 54.07 36.92 -36.40
C LYS A 154 52.94 36.13 -35.76
N GLU A 155 51.79 36.01 -36.42
CA GLU A 155 50.66 35.22 -35.93
C GLU A 155 50.92 33.71 -36.09
N ALA A 156 50.23 32.92 -35.27
CA ALA A 156 50.37 31.46 -35.27
C ALA A 156 49.80 30.77 -36.52
N VAL A 157 48.98 31.48 -37.30
CA VAL A 157 48.35 30.95 -38.53
C VAL A 157 48.54 31.97 -39.65
N ASN A 158 49.14 31.52 -40.76
CA ASN A 158 49.35 32.35 -41.94
C ASN A 158 48.61 31.79 -43.15
N VAL A 159 47.92 32.68 -43.85
CA VAL A 159 47.27 32.40 -45.13
C VAL A 159 47.91 33.28 -46.20
N VAL A 160 48.33 32.66 -47.29
CA VAL A 160 48.95 33.31 -48.44
C VAL A 160 48.03 33.23 -49.64
N LEU A 161 47.60 34.40 -50.13
CA LEU A 161 46.83 34.55 -51.35
C LEU A 161 47.75 34.93 -52.50
N THR A 162 47.76 34.11 -53.54
CA THR A 162 48.53 34.36 -54.77
C THR A 162 47.68 34.05 -56.00
N THR A 163 48.12 34.51 -57.17
CA THR A 163 47.54 34.08 -58.47
C THR A 163 48.41 32.99 -59.09
N LEU A 164 47.87 32.23 -60.04
CA LEU A 164 48.61 31.19 -60.75
C LEU A 164 49.91 31.71 -61.38
N ASN A 165 49.85 32.86 -62.04
CA ASN A 165 51.03 33.49 -62.68
C ASN A 165 52.11 33.84 -61.66
N SER A 166 51.71 34.34 -60.49
CA SER A 166 52.66 34.75 -59.45
C SER A 166 53.25 33.57 -58.69
N TYR A 167 52.49 32.48 -58.58
CA TYR A 167 52.97 31.23 -58.01
C TYR A 167 54.02 30.57 -58.93
N SER A 168 53.75 30.51 -60.24
CA SER A 168 54.67 29.90 -61.22
C SER A 168 55.97 30.69 -61.42
N GLU A 169 55.96 32.00 -61.19
CA GLU A 169 57.16 32.86 -61.21
C GLU A 169 58.15 32.60 -60.04
N GLY A 170 57.82 31.71 -59.10
CA GLY A 170 58.74 31.27 -58.04
C GLY A 170 59.17 32.39 -57.08
N ARG A 171 58.34 33.41 -56.87
CA ARG A 171 58.64 34.49 -55.92
C ARG A 171 58.82 33.88 -54.53
N GLN A 172 60.03 34.01 -53.98
CA GLN A 172 60.36 33.45 -52.67
C GLN A 172 59.49 34.09 -51.59
N ILE A 173 58.55 33.30 -51.10
CA ILE A 173 57.79 33.57 -49.90
C ILE A 173 58.50 32.77 -48.80
N GLY A 174 58.83 33.40 -47.68
CA GLY A 174 59.35 32.66 -46.52
C GLY A 174 58.23 31.81 -45.94
N LEU A 175 58.09 30.57 -46.41
CA LEU A 175 56.98 29.68 -46.06
C LEU A 175 57.35 28.81 -44.87
N SER A 176 56.35 28.56 -44.01
CA SER A 176 56.39 27.55 -42.96
C SER A 176 55.56 26.33 -43.36
N GLU A 177 55.83 25.17 -42.75
CA GLU A 177 55.03 23.93 -42.87
C GLU A 177 53.56 24.13 -42.52
N ASP A 178 53.28 25.09 -41.64
CA ASP A 178 51.93 25.41 -41.16
C ASP A 178 51.20 26.47 -42.02
N ASP A 179 51.82 26.99 -43.08
CA ASP A 179 51.21 28.02 -43.92
C ASP A 179 50.21 27.40 -44.93
N LEU A 180 49.03 28.01 -45.08
CA LEU A 180 48.11 27.71 -46.17
C LEU A 180 48.37 28.64 -47.36
N ILE A 181 48.67 28.09 -48.53
CA ILE A 181 48.73 28.84 -49.78
C ILE A 181 47.46 28.57 -50.58
N VAL A 182 46.75 29.64 -50.94
CA VAL A 182 45.62 29.56 -51.86
C VAL A 182 45.98 30.30 -53.15
N VAL A 183 46.10 29.52 -54.22
CA VAL A 183 46.36 29.99 -55.58
C VAL A 183 45.03 30.25 -56.27
N ILE A 184 44.67 31.52 -56.42
CA ILE A 184 43.47 31.92 -57.14
C ILE A 184 43.66 31.63 -58.62
N ASP A 185 42.79 30.77 -59.14
CA ASP A 185 42.69 30.47 -60.56
C ASP A 185 41.22 30.33 -60.99
N GLU A 186 40.72 31.36 -61.65
CA GLU A 186 39.36 31.40 -62.21
C GLU A 186 39.18 30.45 -63.40
N SER A 187 40.26 29.99 -64.02
CA SER A 187 40.19 29.02 -65.12
C SER A 187 40.04 27.57 -64.64
N SER A 188 40.37 27.30 -63.38
CA SER A 188 40.27 25.95 -62.81
C SER A 188 38.81 25.58 -62.54
N ARG A 189 38.37 24.48 -63.15
CA ARG A 189 37.09 23.83 -62.78
C ARG A 189 37.24 22.82 -61.66
N GLU A 190 38.47 22.39 -61.39
CA GLU A 190 38.80 21.35 -60.41
C GLU A 190 39.80 21.89 -59.37
N LEU A 191 39.75 21.35 -58.15
CA LEU A 191 40.72 21.65 -57.10
C LEU A 191 42.00 20.85 -57.36
N SER A 192 43.16 21.48 -57.28
CA SER A 192 44.45 20.78 -57.27
C SER A 192 45.22 21.13 -56.00
N VAL A 193 45.93 20.14 -55.46
CA VAL A 193 46.72 20.27 -54.24
C VAL A 193 48.15 19.87 -54.52
N GLU A 194 49.09 20.70 -54.07
CA GLU A 194 50.52 20.40 -54.07
C GLU A 194 51.01 20.38 -52.62
N LEU A 195 51.61 19.26 -52.21
CA LEU A 195 52.27 19.15 -50.92
C LEU A 195 53.76 19.43 -51.11
N GLY A 196 54.25 20.52 -50.49
CA GLY A 196 55.67 20.85 -50.37
C GLY A 196 56.06 21.02 -48.91
N GLN A 197 56.87 22.03 -48.59
CA GLN A 197 57.02 22.56 -47.22
C GLN A 197 55.76 23.28 -46.71
N CYS A 198 54.59 23.14 -47.35
CA CYS A 198 53.32 23.78 -47.00
C CYS A 198 52.18 23.21 -47.86
N LEU A 199 50.92 23.47 -47.48
CA LEU A 199 49.73 23.07 -48.25
C LEU A 199 49.37 24.15 -49.29
N ALA A 200 49.52 23.85 -50.58
CA ALA A 200 49.11 24.75 -51.67
C ALA A 200 47.85 24.23 -52.39
N ILE A 201 46.81 25.06 -52.48
CA ILE A 201 45.52 24.72 -53.06
C ILE A 201 45.17 25.70 -54.19
N ARG A 202 44.87 25.17 -55.37
CA ARG A 202 44.37 25.94 -56.51
C ARG A 202 42.85 25.97 -56.50
N ALA A 203 42.25 27.15 -56.51
CA ALA A 203 40.80 27.32 -56.38
C ALA A 203 40.32 28.65 -57.01
N ASN A 204 39.04 28.74 -57.39
CA ASN A 204 38.41 30.04 -57.72
C ASN A 204 38.12 30.87 -56.45
N GLU A 205 37.79 32.16 -56.60
CA GLU A 205 37.57 33.07 -55.48
C GLU A 205 36.54 32.58 -54.45
N LYS A 206 35.38 32.09 -54.91
CA LYS A 206 34.32 31.60 -54.02
C LYS A 206 34.80 30.42 -53.17
N LYS A 207 35.57 29.52 -53.77
CA LYS A 207 36.08 28.32 -53.13
C LYS A 207 37.27 28.61 -52.23
N ALA A 208 38.12 29.55 -52.62
CA ALA A 208 39.17 30.10 -51.76
C ALA A 208 38.61 30.64 -50.45
N LEU A 209 37.52 31.41 -50.51
CA LEU A 209 36.85 31.92 -49.31
C LEU A 209 36.38 30.80 -48.38
N SER A 210 35.70 29.77 -48.90
CA SER A 210 35.23 28.66 -48.05
C SER A 210 36.38 27.86 -47.43
N LEU A 211 37.44 27.61 -48.19
CA LEU A 211 38.63 26.90 -47.70
C LEU A 211 39.34 27.69 -46.60
N ILE A 212 39.48 29.01 -46.75
CA ILE A 212 40.08 29.87 -45.72
C ILE A 212 39.23 29.88 -44.45
N GLN A 213 37.90 29.89 -44.58
CA GLN A 213 37.01 29.79 -43.42
C GLN A 213 37.17 28.45 -42.69
N GLU A 214 37.24 27.34 -43.42
CA GLU A 214 37.50 26.01 -42.82
C GLU A 214 38.88 25.94 -42.18
N TRP A 215 39.91 26.51 -42.81
CA TRP A 215 41.26 26.56 -42.27
C TRP A 215 41.31 27.31 -40.94
N ILE A 216 40.75 28.52 -40.88
CA ILE A 216 40.66 29.33 -39.65
C ILE A 216 39.90 28.55 -38.57
N ASP A 217 38.85 27.84 -38.95
CA ASP A 217 38.06 27.06 -38.00
C ASP A 217 38.84 25.90 -37.38
N ILE A 218 39.63 25.18 -38.18
CA ILE A 218 40.45 24.05 -37.71
C ILE A 218 41.67 24.54 -36.92
N THR A 219 42.36 25.58 -37.40
CA THR A 219 43.66 26.00 -36.85
C THR A 219 43.57 27.00 -35.70
N ILE A 220 42.48 27.77 -35.61
CA ILE A 220 42.32 28.82 -34.59
C ILE A 220 41.15 28.52 -33.67
N LEU A 221 39.96 28.34 -34.24
CA LEU A 221 38.73 28.32 -33.44
C LEU A 221 38.58 27.02 -32.68
N TYR A 222 38.84 25.88 -33.31
CA TYR A 222 38.79 24.59 -32.64
C TYR A 222 39.76 24.54 -31.43
N PRO A 223 41.07 24.85 -31.58
CA PRO A 223 42.00 24.86 -30.44
C PRO A 223 41.59 25.87 -29.36
N TYR A 224 41.16 27.07 -29.75
CA TYR A 224 40.66 28.08 -28.81
C TYR A 224 39.45 27.59 -28.01
N MET A 225 38.48 26.96 -28.68
CA MET A 225 37.28 26.41 -28.03
C MET A 225 37.63 25.27 -27.09
N MET A 226 38.54 24.37 -27.48
CA MET A 226 38.98 23.26 -26.62
C MET A 226 39.76 23.76 -25.41
N PHE A 227 40.61 24.77 -25.59
CA PHE A 227 41.29 25.46 -24.50
C PHE A 227 40.30 26.05 -23.50
N CYS A 228 39.32 26.82 -23.99
CA CYS A 228 38.29 27.42 -23.15
C CYS A 228 37.41 26.36 -22.48
N TYR A 229 36.99 25.33 -23.22
CA TYR A 229 36.21 24.20 -22.70
C TYR A 229 36.94 23.52 -21.55
N SER A 230 38.23 23.23 -21.68
CA SER A 230 39.02 22.59 -20.62
C SER A 230 39.04 23.42 -19.32
N LYS A 231 39.15 24.75 -19.43
CA LYS A 231 39.12 25.67 -18.29
C LYS A 231 37.74 25.75 -17.66
N LEU A 232 36.71 25.93 -18.49
CA LEU A 232 35.33 26.10 -18.02
C LEU A 232 34.76 24.81 -17.42
N CYS A 233 35.04 23.65 -18.00
CA CYS A 233 34.56 22.37 -17.47
C CYS A 233 35.12 22.06 -16.08
N ASN A 234 36.39 22.41 -15.82
CA ASN A 234 36.98 22.25 -14.50
C ASN A 234 36.30 23.13 -13.45
N ALA A 235 35.99 24.38 -13.79
CA ALA A 235 35.25 25.28 -12.91
C ALA A 235 33.75 24.94 -12.81
N GLY A 236 33.19 24.25 -13.82
CA GLY A 236 31.76 24.00 -13.99
C GLY A 236 31.22 22.68 -13.44
N LYS A 237 32.02 21.87 -12.72
CA LYS A 237 31.60 20.53 -12.26
C LYS A 237 30.35 20.53 -11.36
N SER A 238 30.10 21.62 -10.63
CA SER A 238 28.90 21.81 -9.80
C SER A 238 27.94 22.87 -10.38
N ALA A 239 28.10 23.23 -11.64
CA ALA A 239 27.27 24.25 -12.28
C ALA A 239 25.88 23.71 -12.64
N SER A 240 24.92 24.63 -12.80
CA SER A 240 23.55 24.30 -13.19
C SER A 240 23.46 23.63 -14.57
N PHE A 241 22.36 22.94 -14.84
CA PHE A 241 22.07 22.34 -16.16
C PHE A 241 22.27 23.35 -17.31
N TYR A 242 21.88 24.61 -17.11
CA TYR A 242 22.09 25.68 -18.08
C TYR A 242 23.57 25.77 -18.50
N VAL A 243 24.49 25.95 -17.55
CA VAL A 243 25.93 26.09 -17.86
C VAL A 243 26.49 24.79 -18.44
N ARG A 244 26.22 23.67 -17.78
CA ARG A 244 26.75 22.35 -18.16
C ARG A 244 26.35 21.97 -19.59
N SER A 245 25.09 22.20 -19.96
CA SER A 245 24.59 21.87 -21.29
C SER A 245 25.24 22.70 -22.39
N ARG A 246 25.43 24.03 -22.22
CA ARG A 246 26.15 24.87 -23.19
C ARG A 246 27.58 24.39 -23.42
N LEU A 247 28.30 24.08 -22.34
CA LEU A 247 29.68 23.60 -22.43
C LEU A 247 29.76 22.24 -23.12
N GLN A 248 28.89 21.29 -22.77
CA GLN A 248 28.85 19.97 -23.40
C GLN A 248 28.47 20.04 -24.89
N MET A 249 27.65 21.00 -25.30
CA MET A 249 27.34 21.24 -26.72
C MET A 249 28.53 21.77 -27.52
N LEU A 250 29.64 22.16 -26.88
CA LEU A 250 30.87 22.47 -27.60
C LEU A 250 31.54 21.21 -28.15
N THR A 251 31.17 19.99 -27.74
CA THR A 251 31.81 18.77 -28.26
C THR A 251 30.81 17.73 -28.75
N ARG A 252 29.50 18.05 -28.75
CA ARG A 252 28.41 17.09 -29.03
C ARG A 252 27.52 17.54 -30.17
N GLU A 253 27.06 16.57 -30.96
CA GLU A 253 26.01 16.74 -31.99
C GLU A 253 24.59 16.63 -31.43
N GLU A 254 24.41 15.69 -30.51
CA GLU A 254 23.12 15.43 -29.89
C GLU A 254 22.87 16.36 -28.70
N PRO A 255 21.61 16.78 -28.46
CA PRO A 255 21.27 17.65 -27.36
C PRO A 255 21.63 17.00 -26.02
N VAL A 256 21.92 17.85 -25.05
CA VAL A 256 22.13 17.45 -23.67
C VAL A 256 20.76 17.36 -23.01
N VAL A 257 20.47 16.22 -22.40
CA VAL A 257 19.18 15.93 -21.79
C VAL A 257 19.36 15.49 -20.35
N GLU A 258 18.52 16.01 -19.46
CA GLU A 258 18.39 15.59 -18.08
C GLU A 258 16.93 15.30 -17.76
N CYS A 259 16.67 14.13 -17.16
CA CYS A 259 15.33 13.72 -16.75
C CYS A 259 15.16 13.88 -15.24
N ARG A 260 14.18 14.69 -14.84
CA ARG A 260 13.81 14.93 -13.45
C ARG A 260 12.48 14.27 -13.11
N MET A 261 12.56 13.22 -12.31
CA MET A 261 11.41 12.49 -11.77
C MET A 261 11.82 11.67 -10.54
N PRO A 262 10.89 11.18 -9.71
CA PRO A 262 11.24 10.32 -8.58
C PRO A 262 11.72 8.94 -9.06
N ALA A 263 12.80 8.44 -8.47
CA ALA A 263 13.36 7.12 -8.79
C ALA A 263 12.49 5.95 -8.30
N GLN A 264 11.50 6.21 -7.45
CA GLN A 264 10.60 5.20 -6.90
C GLN A 264 9.14 5.63 -7.04
N LEU A 265 8.25 4.68 -7.36
CA LEU A 265 6.83 4.95 -7.57
C LEU A 265 5.96 3.78 -7.04
N GLU A 266 4.91 4.08 -6.29
CA GLU A 266 3.95 3.05 -5.85
C GLU A 266 3.13 2.55 -7.05
N CYS A 267 2.91 1.25 -7.14
CA CYS A 267 2.11 0.60 -8.17
C CYS A 267 0.71 1.24 -8.27
N GLY A 268 0.32 1.62 -9.49
CA GLY A 268 -0.95 2.30 -9.79
C GLY A 268 -0.85 3.82 -9.84
N LEU A 269 0.23 4.43 -9.32
CA LEU A 269 0.45 5.87 -9.41
C LEU A 269 1.12 6.28 -10.73
N SER A 270 1.04 7.58 -11.03
CA SER A 270 1.73 8.21 -12.16
C SER A 270 2.61 9.36 -11.69
N ALA A 271 3.75 9.55 -12.34
CA ALA A 271 4.63 10.71 -12.16
C ALA A 271 4.88 11.41 -13.50
N ASN A 272 4.85 12.73 -13.50
CA ASN A 272 5.18 13.52 -14.68
C ASN A 272 6.67 13.40 -15.01
N ILE A 273 6.98 13.25 -16.29
CA ILE A 273 8.36 13.21 -16.78
C ILE A 273 8.75 14.65 -17.11
N LEU A 274 9.64 15.24 -16.32
CA LEU A 274 10.18 16.56 -16.60
C LEU A 274 11.53 16.40 -17.30
N ILE A 275 11.63 16.93 -18.51
CA ILE A 275 12.84 16.84 -19.33
C ILE A 275 13.43 18.25 -19.45
N ASP A 276 14.65 18.43 -18.96
CA ASP A 276 15.45 19.59 -19.32
C ASP A 276 16.32 19.22 -20.52
N GLU A 277 16.23 20.00 -21.58
CA GLU A 277 17.00 19.77 -22.81
C GLU A 277 17.69 21.03 -23.29
N PHE A 278 18.81 20.83 -23.98
CA PHE A 278 19.46 21.90 -24.71
C PHE A 278 20.38 21.35 -25.82
N PRO A 279 20.27 21.88 -27.06
CA PRO A 279 19.22 22.78 -27.55
C PRO A 279 17.86 22.06 -27.65
N PRO A 280 16.73 22.82 -27.72
CA PRO A 280 15.41 22.22 -27.91
C PRO A 280 15.36 21.30 -29.13
N SER A 281 14.83 20.09 -28.97
CA SER A 281 14.80 19.04 -30.01
C SER A 281 13.55 18.18 -29.86
N ASN A 282 13.16 17.41 -30.88
CA ASN A 282 12.06 16.46 -30.69
C ASN A 282 12.58 15.19 -30.00
N LEU A 283 12.24 15.05 -28.71
CA LEU A 283 12.64 13.91 -27.89
C LEU A 283 11.49 12.91 -27.74
N THR A 284 11.83 11.62 -27.67
CA THR A 284 10.86 10.57 -27.36
C THR A 284 11.27 9.80 -26.11
N ALA A 285 10.32 9.53 -25.22
CA ALA A 285 10.56 8.79 -23.98
C ALA A 285 9.97 7.38 -24.10
N LYS A 286 10.77 6.35 -23.81
CA LYS A 286 10.33 4.94 -23.78
C LYS A 286 10.76 4.27 -22.48
N SER A 287 10.00 3.27 -22.05
CA SER A 287 10.37 2.43 -20.91
C SER A 287 11.10 1.20 -21.43
N SER A 288 12.21 0.84 -20.79
CA SER A 288 12.93 -0.41 -21.05
C SER A 288 12.11 -1.64 -20.70
N ASN A 289 11.08 -1.49 -19.85
CA ASN A 289 10.12 -2.55 -19.53
C ASN A 289 8.71 -1.96 -19.41
N PRO A 290 7.95 -1.92 -20.52
CA PRO A 290 6.59 -1.39 -20.56
C PRO A 290 5.58 -2.08 -19.65
N SER A 291 5.83 -3.34 -19.25
CA SER A 291 4.97 -4.10 -18.33
C SER A 291 5.07 -3.59 -16.88
N VAL A 292 6.21 -3.00 -16.51
CA VAL A 292 6.44 -2.40 -15.17
C VAL A 292 6.06 -0.93 -15.18
N ILE A 293 6.49 -0.18 -16.21
CA ILE A 293 6.23 1.25 -16.36
C ILE A 293 5.73 1.54 -17.78
N ALA A 294 4.51 2.06 -17.89
CA ALA A 294 3.98 2.56 -19.16
C ALA A 294 4.12 4.08 -19.23
N ILE A 295 4.46 4.59 -20.42
CA ILE A 295 4.56 6.03 -20.67
C ILE A 295 3.34 6.45 -21.47
N GLN A 296 2.57 7.39 -20.93
CA GLN A 296 1.35 7.90 -21.55
C GLN A 296 1.25 9.39 -21.27
N ASN A 297 1.01 10.20 -22.31
CA ASN A 297 0.78 11.65 -22.20
C ASN A 297 1.85 12.41 -21.39
N GLY A 298 3.13 12.07 -21.57
CA GLY A 298 4.23 12.72 -20.84
C GLY A 298 4.38 12.31 -19.37
N ALA A 299 3.65 11.29 -18.92
CA ALA A 299 3.77 10.73 -17.57
C ALA A 299 4.17 9.25 -17.60
N ALA A 300 4.90 8.82 -16.59
CA ALA A 300 5.24 7.43 -16.31
C ALA A 300 4.25 6.86 -15.31
N LYS A 301 3.49 5.83 -15.71
CA LYS A 301 2.53 5.11 -14.88
C LYS A 301 3.12 3.79 -14.40
N ALA A 302 3.14 3.57 -13.09
CA ALA A 302 3.56 2.32 -12.47
C ALA A 302 2.46 1.25 -12.60
N LEU A 303 2.79 0.13 -13.24
CA LEU A 303 1.83 -0.96 -13.52
C LEU A 303 2.05 -2.20 -12.67
N GLN A 304 3.31 -2.59 -12.45
CA GLN A 304 3.68 -3.80 -11.73
C GLN A 304 4.96 -3.56 -10.91
N ALA A 305 5.12 -4.29 -9.81
CA ALA A 305 6.36 -4.24 -9.04
C ALA A 305 7.56 -4.69 -9.88
N GLY A 306 8.68 -3.98 -9.78
CA GLY A 306 9.91 -4.32 -10.50
C GLY A 306 10.76 -3.10 -10.83
N SER A 307 11.83 -3.35 -11.58
CA SER A 307 12.76 -2.32 -12.07
C SER A 307 12.58 -2.07 -13.56
N ALA A 308 12.63 -0.81 -13.96
CA ALA A 308 12.69 -0.39 -15.35
C ALA A 308 13.59 0.84 -15.50
N GLN A 309 13.96 1.18 -16.73
CA GLN A 309 14.65 2.42 -17.05
C GLN A 309 13.77 3.25 -17.97
N LEU A 310 13.63 4.53 -17.65
CA LEU A 310 13.12 5.51 -18.59
C LEU A 310 14.26 5.94 -19.50
N GLU A 311 14.12 5.71 -20.80
CA GLU A 311 15.11 6.03 -21.82
C GLU A 311 14.57 7.17 -22.71
N ILE A 312 15.33 8.26 -22.79
CA ILE A 312 15.02 9.39 -23.67
C ILE A 312 15.86 9.27 -24.93
N PHE A 313 15.21 9.30 -26.09
CA PHE A 313 15.80 9.14 -27.40
C PHE A 313 15.78 10.46 -28.17
N SER A 314 16.83 10.70 -28.94
CA SER A 314 16.87 11.72 -29.98
C SER A 314 15.93 11.38 -31.15
N GLU A 315 15.75 12.32 -32.07
CA GLU A 315 15.08 12.13 -33.35
C GLU A 315 15.70 11.00 -34.19
N THR A 316 17.01 10.79 -34.06
CA THR A 316 17.78 9.74 -34.75
C THR A 316 17.64 8.36 -34.09
N GLY A 317 16.93 8.27 -32.96
CA GLY A 317 16.76 7.02 -32.21
C GLY A 317 17.94 6.67 -31.31
N LYS A 318 18.87 7.60 -31.07
CA LYS A 318 19.98 7.41 -30.13
C LYS A 318 19.53 7.71 -28.70
N VAL A 319 19.92 6.86 -27.74
CA VAL A 319 19.62 7.11 -26.32
C VAL A 319 20.48 8.26 -25.79
N LEU A 320 19.83 9.29 -25.24
CA LEU A 320 20.45 10.49 -24.70
C LEU A 320 20.51 10.50 -23.17
N CYS A 321 19.51 9.93 -22.52
CA CYS A 321 19.38 9.90 -21.06
C CYS A 321 18.74 8.58 -20.62
N LYS A 322 19.20 8.02 -19.50
CA LYS A 322 18.59 6.88 -18.82
C LYS A 322 18.30 7.25 -17.38
N HIS A 323 17.06 7.09 -16.94
CA HIS A 323 16.64 7.34 -15.56
C HIS A 323 16.12 6.03 -14.94
N PRO A 324 16.83 5.45 -13.95
CA PRO A 324 16.42 4.20 -13.32
C PRO A 324 15.18 4.41 -12.44
N MET A 325 14.25 3.47 -12.52
CA MET A 325 12.97 3.52 -11.83
C MET A 325 12.69 2.20 -11.10
N TRP A 326 12.17 2.30 -9.89
CA TRP A 326 11.71 1.16 -9.10
C TRP A 326 10.24 1.29 -8.74
N VAL A 327 9.43 0.33 -9.16
CA VAL A 327 8.02 0.24 -8.78
C VAL A 327 7.86 -0.70 -7.61
N TYR A 328 7.23 -0.23 -6.55
CA TYR A 328 6.95 -1.03 -5.36
C TYR A 328 5.44 -1.13 -5.11
N VAL A 329 5.03 -2.16 -4.39
CA VAL A 329 3.63 -2.37 -3.98
C VAL A 329 3.56 -2.22 -2.47
N VAL A 330 2.68 -1.35 -2.00
CA VAL A 330 2.33 -1.27 -0.58
C VAL A 330 1.21 -2.27 -0.32
N PRO A 331 1.43 -3.33 0.49
CA PRO A 331 0.38 -4.28 0.82
C PRO A 331 -0.72 -3.56 1.62
N ARG A 332 -1.96 -3.71 1.17
CA ARG A 332 -3.17 -3.18 1.79
C ARG A 332 -4.15 -4.31 2.03
N VAL A 333 -4.94 -4.22 3.10
CA VAL A 333 -5.97 -5.22 3.41
C VAL A 333 -6.92 -5.38 2.22
N THR A 334 -7.07 -6.60 1.72
CA THR A 334 -7.98 -6.98 0.64
C THR A 334 -9.14 -7.85 1.14
N SER A 335 -8.93 -8.66 2.18
CA SER A 335 -9.98 -9.43 2.85
C SER A 335 -9.73 -9.53 4.36
N ILE A 336 -10.80 -9.84 5.10
CA ILE A 336 -10.79 -9.99 6.56
C ILE A 336 -11.59 -11.23 6.91
N ASP A 337 -11.02 -12.13 7.71
CA ASP A 337 -11.73 -13.28 8.28
C ASP A 337 -12.00 -13.07 9.76
N LEU A 338 -13.25 -13.24 10.18
CA LEU A 338 -13.68 -13.08 11.56
C LEU A 338 -13.99 -14.42 12.20
N ALA A 339 -13.53 -14.61 13.43
CA ALA A 339 -13.85 -15.80 14.22
C ALA A 339 -14.02 -15.45 15.71
N ILE A 340 -14.98 -16.06 16.39
CA ILE A 340 -15.11 -15.93 17.84
C ILE A 340 -14.07 -16.82 18.51
N VAL A 341 -13.26 -16.25 19.40
CA VAL A 341 -12.21 -16.94 20.15
C VAL A 341 -12.54 -16.81 21.63
N SER A 342 -13.36 -17.72 22.16
CA SER A 342 -13.67 -17.76 23.60
C SER A 342 -14.06 -19.17 24.06
N SER A 343 -13.81 -19.48 25.34
CA SER A 343 -14.04 -20.79 25.96
C SER A 343 -15.49 -21.05 26.41
N ILE A 344 -16.41 -20.09 26.22
CA ILE A 344 -17.78 -20.13 26.76
C ILE A 344 -18.82 -20.27 25.64
N ALA A 345 -18.39 -20.34 24.38
CA ALA A 345 -19.27 -20.33 23.22
C ALA A 345 -19.38 -21.71 22.56
N SER A 346 -20.62 -22.17 22.36
CA SER A 346 -20.94 -23.23 21.39
C SER A 346 -21.33 -22.56 20.08
N GLY A 347 -20.45 -22.60 19.07
CA GLY A 347 -20.65 -21.90 17.80
C GLY A 347 -20.65 -20.37 17.98
N ASN A 348 -21.58 -19.66 17.33
CA ASN A 348 -21.65 -18.19 17.37
C ASN A 348 -22.49 -17.63 18.54
N SER A 349 -22.68 -18.39 19.61
CA SER A 349 -23.55 -18.00 20.72
C SER A 349 -22.77 -17.69 21.99
N VAL A 350 -23.17 -16.63 22.71
CA VAL A 350 -22.54 -16.17 23.95
C VAL A 350 -23.60 -15.93 25.02
N LEU A 351 -23.28 -16.21 26.28
CA LEU A 351 -24.19 -15.96 27.40
C LEU A 351 -24.22 -14.46 27.73
N GLN A 352 -25.40 -13.96 28.11
CA GLN A 352 -25.57 -12.61 28.61
C GLN A 352 -24.64 -12.36 29.81
N GLY A 353 -23.94 -11.22 29.81
CA GLY A 353 -22.92 -10.86 30.80
C GLY A 353 -21.53 -11.43 30.55
N ALA A 354 -21.36 -12.36 29.58
CA ALA A 354 -20.06 -12.91 29.27
C ALA A 354 -19.19 -11.94 28.45
N GLN A 355 -17.90 -11.93 28.74
CA GLN A 355 -16.88 -11.28 27.91
C GLN A 355 -16.30 -12.28 26.92
N PHE A 356 -16.13 -11.86 25.67
CA PHE A 356 -15.60 -12.70 24.60
C PHE A 356 -14.78 -11.87 23.60
N CYS A 357 -13.96 -12.57 22.82
CA CYS A 357 -13.13 -11.97 21.79
C CYS A 357 -13.55 -12.43 20.39
N VAL A 358 -13.42 -11.53 19.42
CA VAL A 358 -13.50 -11.81 17.99
C VAL A 358 -12.12 -11.53 17.39
N SER A 359 -11.49 -12.57 16.84
CA SER A 359 -10.27 -12.43 16.06
C SER A 359 -10.59 -11.91 14.67
N ALA A 360 -9.78 -10.98 14.17
CA ALA A 360 -9.78 -10.54 12.78
C ALA A 360 -8.43 -10.88 12.14
N ASN A 361 -8.46 -11.78 11.16
CA ASN A 361 -7.29 -12.13 10.35
C ASN A 361 -7.33 -11.30 9.07
N TYR A 362 -6.40 -10.35 8.94
CA TYR A 362 -6.28 -9.45 7.79
C TYR A 362 -5.39 -10.05 6.72
N MET A 363 -5.86 -10.06 5.48
CA MET A 363 -5.07 -10.54 4.34
C MET A 363 -4.74 -9.39 3.38
N PRO A 364 -3.46 -9.26 2.94
CA PRO A 364 -2.31 -10.00 3.44
C PRO A 364 -1.93 -9.58 4.88
N SER A 365 -1.27 -10.46 5.63
CA SER A 365 -0.94 -10.24 7.05
C SER A 365 0.06 -9.10 7.29
N ASN A 366 0.84 -8.73 6.26
CA ASN A 366 1.79 -7.62 6.28
C ASN A 366 1.18 -6.30 5.76
N ALA A 367 -0.14 -6.21 5.64
CA ALA A 367 -0.79 -4.97 5.19
C ALA A 367 -0.48 -3.79 6.14
N THR A 368 -0.12 -2.65 5.55
CA THR A 368 0.32 -1.47 6.29
C THR A 368 -0.81 -0.66 6.91
N ASN A 369 -2.05 -0.86 6.42
CA ASN A 369 -3.24 -0.13 6.86
C ASN A 369 -4.07 -0.88 7.92
N ILE A 370 -3.58 -1.98 8.50
CA ILE A 370 -4.28 -2.75 9.54
C ILE A 370 -4.63 -1.87 10.76
N ALA A 371 -3.74 -0.93 11.11
CA ALA A 371 -3.95 0.00 12.22
C ALA A 371 -5.19 0.91 12.03
N ASN A 372 -5.70 1.06 10.81
CA ASN A 372 -6.89 1.86 10.50
C ASN A 372 -8.21 1.11 10.75
N ALA A 373 -8.17 -0.11 11.29
CA ALA A 373 -9.35 -0.92 11.53
C ALA A 373 -10.35 -0.26 12.49
N ARG A 374 -11.62 -0.21 12.07
CA ARG A 374 -12.75 0.31 12.85
C ARG A 374 -13.73 -0.81 13.12
N TRP A 375 -14.10 -0.97 14.39
CA TRP A 375 -15.08 -1.97 14.82
C TRP A 375 -16.42 -1.31 15.12
N SER A 376 -17.52 -2.01 14.87
CA SER A 376 -18.87 -1.56 15.20
C SER A 376 -19.79 -2.74 15.50
N VAL A 377 -20.91 -2.46 16.18
CA VAL A 377 -21.90 -3.47 16.60
C VAL A 377 -23.29 -3.00 16.22
N SER A 378 -24.12 -3.92 15.71
CA SER A 378 -25.53 -3.67 15.44
C SER A 378 -26.42 -4.80 16.00
N PRO A 379 -27.49 -4.50 16.76
CA PRO A 379 -27.85 -3.16 17.25
C PRO A 379 -26.92 -2.70 18.38
N ALA A 380 -26.75 -1.37 18.53
CA ALA A 380 -25.72 -0.76 19.37
C ALA A 380 -25.77 -1.17 20.86
N ASN A 381 -26.95 -1.55 21.36
CA ASN A 381 -27.16 -1.95 22.76
C ASN A 381 -27.03 -3.46 22.99
N SER A 382 -26.76 -4.27 21.95
CA SER A 382 -26.64 -5.73 22.12
C SER A 382 -25.34 -6.14 22.80
N LEU A 383 -24.23 -5.47 22.46
CA LEU A 383 -22.91 -5.74 23.02
C LEU A 383 -22.23 -4.44 23.42
N LYS A 384 -21.43 -4.46 24.48
CA LYS A 384 -20.51 -3.38 24.84
C LYS A 384 -19.13 -3.70 24.28
N MET A 385 -18.55 -2.76 23.54
CA MET A 385 -17.17 -2.88 23.07
C MET A 385 -16.22 -2.49 24.20
N LEU A 386 -15.33 -3.40 24.58
CA LEU A 386 -14.30 -3.18 25.61
C LEU A 386 -12.96 -2.73 24.99
N GLY A 387 -12.80 -2.96 23.70
CA GLY A 387 -11.63 -2.61 22.88
C GLY A 387 -11.74 -3.29 21.51
N PRO A 388 -10.77 -3.09 20.61
CA PRO A 388 -10.75 -3.75 19.30
C PRO A 388 -10.88 -5.27 19.46
N GLY A 389 -11.90 -5.87 18.84
CA GLY A 389 -12.16 -7.30 18.90
C GLY A 389 -12.61 -7.84 20.27
N ARG A 390 -12.85 -7.00 21.29
CA ARG A 390 -13.26 -7.44 22.65
C ARG A 390 -14.64 -6.90 23.01
N PHE A 391 -15.53 -7.79 23.45
CA PHE A 391 -16.94 -7.47 23.66
C PHE A 391 -17.47 -8.08 24.95
N GLU A 392 -18.49 -7.44 25.51
CA GLU A 392 -19.32 -7.95 26.61
C GLU A 392 -20.77 -8.05 26.12
N ALA A 393 -21.40 -9.20 26.34
CA ALA A 393 -22.77 -9.45 25.89
C ALA A 393 -23.79 -8.78 26.84
N LEU A 394 -24.61 -7.84 26.34
CA LEU A 394 -25.53 -7.07 27.18
C LEU A 394 -26.97 -7.55 27.08
N ASN A 395 -27.54 -7.55 25.87
CA ASN A 395 -28.96 -7.80 25.67
C ASN A 395 -29.17 -9.06 24.82
N PRO A 396 -30.06 -9.99 25.24
CA PRO A 396 -30.38 -11.20 24.49
C PRO A 396 -30.88 -10.87 23.07
N GLY A 397 -30.51 -11.72 22.11
CA GLY A 397 -30.90 -11.56 20.71
C GLY A 397 -29.74 -11.71 19.74
N ARG A 398 -30.05 -11.67 18.45
CA ARG A 398 -29.05 -11.72 17.38
C ARG A 398 -28.48 -10.33 17.17
N CYS A 399 -27.15 -10.25 17.12
CA CYS A 399 -26.41 -9.05 16.80
C CYS A 399 -25.32 -9.36 15.78
N THR A 400 -24.76 -8.30 15.21
CA THR A 400 -23.73 -8.37 14.18
C THR A 400 -22.57 -7.49 14.62
N ILE A 401 -21.37 -8.06 14.63
CA ILE A 401 -20.11 -7.33 14.82
C ILE A 401 -19.52 -7.11 13.44
N MET A 402 -19.07 -5.90 13.16
CA MET A 402 -18.48 -5.50 11.89
C MET A 402 -17.10 -4.90 12.11
N VAL A 403 -16.16 -5.24 11.25
CA VAL A 403 -14.84 -4.60 11.15
C VAL A 403 -14.67 -4.03 9.75
N GLN A 404 -14.13 -2.81 9.68
CA GLN A 404 -13.85 -2.12 8.43
C GLN A 404 -12.42 -1.59 8.43
N VAL A 405 -11.69 -1.83 7.34
CA VAL A 405 -10.38 -1.22 7.05
C VAL A 405 -10.49 -0.56 5.68
N ASP A 406 -10.41 0.78 5.65
CA ASP A 406 -10.66 1.59 4.45
C ASP A 406 -11.98 1.21 3.75
N LYS A 407 -11.89 0.50 2.61
CA LYS A 407 -13.04 0.05 1.80
C LYS A 407 -13.43 -1.41 2.03
N VAL A 408 -12.63 -2.19 2.77
CA VAL A 408 -12.90 -3.61 3.03
C VAL A 408 -13.68 -3.73 4.33
N MET A 409 -14.77 -4.50 4.29
CA MET A 409 -15.68 -4.68 5.42
C MET A 409 -16.02 -6.15 5.56
N GLN A 410 -16.03 -6.64 6.80
CA GLN A 410 -16.50 -7.98 7.13
C GLN A 410 -17.39 -7.95 8.37
N SER A 411 -18.34 -8.88 8.45
CA SER A 411 -19.22 -9.00 9.60
C SER A 411 -19.41 -10.43 10.06
N ILE A 412 -19.68 -10.59 11.36
CA ILE A 412 -19.99 -11.88 11.99
C ILE A 412 -21.25 -11.72 12.85
N ALA A 413 -22.19 -12.66 12.69
CA ALA A 413 -23.38 -12.72 13.51
C ALA A 413 -23.08 -13.42 14.83
N VAL A 414 -23.55 -12.84 15.94
CA VAL A 414 -23.43 -13.36 17.30
C VAL A 414 -24.82 -13.45 17.93
N GLN A 415 -25.11 -14.58 18.56
CA GLN A 415 -26.36 -14.80 19.29
C GLN A 415 -26.12 -14.64 20.79
N VAL A 416 -26.73 -13.63 21.41
CA VAL A 416 -26.70 -13.48 22.87
C VAL A 416 -27.85 -14.30 23.48
N ILE A 417 -27.49 -15.24 24.36
CA ILE A 417 -28.42 -16.13 25.06
C ILE A 417 -28.70 -15.56 26.46
N PRO A 418 -29.97 -15.42 26.89
CA PRO A 418 -30.30 -14.91 28.22
C PRO A 418 -29.88 -15.87 29.35
N LEU A 419 -29.61 -15.32 30.53
CA LEU A 419 -29.47 -16.12 31.74
C LEU A 419 -30.86 -16.45 32.33
N PRO A 420 -31.05 -17.66 32.90
CA PRO A 420 -32.31 -18.03 33.52
C PRO A 420 -32.53 -17.21 34.79
N LYS A 421 -33.73 -16.63 34.95
CA LYS A 421 -34.12 -15.84 36.14
C LYS A 421 -35.04 -16.61 37.07
N GLN A 422 -35.94 -17.42 36.52
CA GLN A 422 -36.92 -18.18 37.27
C GLN A 422 -37.20 -19.54 36.60
N ILE A 423 -37.63 -20.53 37.39
CA ILE A 423 -38.24 -21.76 36.91
C ILE A 423 -39.76 -21.59 36.99
N ARG A 424 -40.47 -21.60 35.85
CA ARG A 424 -41.94 -21.65 35.81
C ARG A 424 -42.43 -23.06 36.01
N MET A 425 -43.19 -23.27 37.08
CA MET A 425 -43.84 -24.53 37.46
C MET A 425 -45.05 -24.25 38.36
N VAL A 426 -45.88 -25.27 38.60
CA VAL A 426 -46.96 -25.17 39.60
C VAL A 426 -46.36 -25.10 41.02
N PRO A 427 -46.87 -24.24 41.92
CA PRO A 427 -46.32 -24.08 43.27
C PRO A 427 -46.73 -25.21 44.23
N GLU A 428 -47.87 -25.87 43.94
CA GLU A 428 -48.43 -26.94 44.75
C GLU A 428 -49.10 -27.98 43.84
N ILE A 429 -48.93 -29.26 44.16
CA ILE A 429 -49.64 -30.39 43.57
C ILE A 429 -50.46 -31.05 44.68
N ARG A 430 -51.76 -31.22 44.44
CA ARG A 430 -52.64 -32.03 45.30
C ARG A 430 -53.08 -33.27 44.56
N MET A 431 -52.91 -34.43 45.18
CA MET A 431 -53.32 -35.71 44.62
C MET A 431 -53.89 -36.61 45.73
N LYS A 432 -54.78 -37.54 45.37
CA LYS A 432 -55.27 -38.56 46.32
C LYS A 432 -54.39 -39.80 46.27
N LEU A 433 -54.31 -40.53 47.37
CA LEU A 433 -53.71 -41.86 47.40
C LEU A 433 -54.40 -42.75 46.35
N ASN A 434 -53.64 -43.56 45.61
CA ASN A 434 -54.09 -44.41 44.48
C ASN A 434 -54.64 -43.67 43.24
N SER A 435 -54.46 -42.35 43.13
CA SER A 435 -54.80 -41.60 41.91
C SER A 435 -53.81 -41.83 40.76
N SER A 436 -54.23 -41.51 39.53
CA SER A 436 -53.35 -41.57 38.37
C SER A 436 -52.16 -40.60 38.49
N PRO A 437 -50.97 -40.95 37.96
CA PRO A 437 -49.79 -40.08 38.04
C PRO A 437 -50.05 -38.68 37.50
N VAL A 438 -49.62 -37.66 38.24
CA VAL A 438 -49.87 -36.25 37.90
C VAL A 438 -48.70 -35.71 37.05
N PRO A 439 -48.95 -35.16 35.85
CA PRO A 439 -47.88 -34.57 35.04
C PRO A 439 -47.33 -33.31 35.69
N PHE A 440 -46.00 -33.17 35.69
CA PHE A 440 -45.32 -31.98 36.22
C PHE A 440 -44.42 -31.36 35.15
N HIS A 441 -44.65 -30.08 34.88
CA HIS A 441 -43.91 -29.31 33.90
C HIS A 441 -43.14 -28.18 34.58
N ALA A 442 -41.83 -28.16 34.35
CA ALA A 442 -40.93 -27.08 34.73
C ALA A 442 -40.26 -26.52 33.48
N THR A 443 -40.31 -25.21 33.30
CA THR A 443 -39.68 -24.49 32.18
C THR A 443 -38.90 -23.30 32.70
N LEU A 444 -37.89 -22.84 31.96
CA LEU A 444 -37.10 -21.67 32.35
C LEU A 444 -37.74 -20.38 31.84
N GLU A 445 -37.64 -19.32 32.64
CA GLU A 445 -38.00 -17.97 32.26
C GLU A 445 -36.75 -17.07 32.28
N PRO A 446 -36.43 -16.39 31.16
CA PRO A 446 -37.09 -16.49 29.84
C PRO A 446 -36.85 -17.83 29.12
N VAL A 447 -37.74 -18.18 28.18
CA VAL A 447 -37.60 -19.40 27.36
C VAL A 447 -36.31 -19.30 26.52
N GLY A 448 -35.54 -20.39 26.44
CA GLY A 448 -34.24 -20.40 25.73
C GLY A 448 -33.06 -19.89 26.55
N SER A 449 -33.21 -19.77 27.87
CA SER A 449 -32.11 -19.43 28.79
C SER A 449 -30.99 -20.48 28.76
N GLY A 450 -29.74 -20.02 28.90
CA GLY A 450 -28.51 -20.82 28.76
C GLY A 450 -28.28 -21.84 29.87
N CYS A 451 -29.09 -22.91 29.89
CA CYS A 451 -29.06 -24.01 30.84
C CYS A 451 -28.93 -25.33 30.08
N LYS A 452 -28.11 -26.25 30.59
CA LYS A 452 -27.90 -27.57 29.96
C LYS A 452 -29.06 -28.53 30.25
N SER A 453 -29.56 -28.52 31.48
CA SER A 453 -30.64 -29.42 31.92
C SER A 453 -31.38 -28.90 33.15
N ILE A 454 -32.61 -29.37 33.33
CA ILE A 454 -33.41 -29.20 34.54
C ILE A 454 -33.56 -30.59 35.17
N SER A 455 -33.28 -30.73 36.47
CA SER A 455 -33.55 -31.96 37.23
C SER A 455 -34.61 -31.71 38.29
N VAL A 456 -35.48 -32.69 38.50
CA VAL A 456 -36.46 -32.72 39.58
C VAL A 456 -36.10 -33.86 40.53
N ARG A 457 -36.16 -33.61 41.84
CA ARG A 457 -36.04 -34.64 42.86
C ARG A 457 -37.12 -34.46 43.92
N VAL A 458 -37.61 -35.57 44.48
CA VAL A 458 -38.50 -35.54 45.66
C VAL A 458 -37.63 -35.53 46.92
N LEU A 459 -37.94 -34.67 47.90
CA LEU A 459 -37.20 -34.62 49.16
C LEU A 459 -37.54 -35.79 50.09
N ASP A 460 -38.83 -36.13 50.21
CA ASP A 460 -39.29 -37.32 50.92
C ASP A 460 -39.93 -38.31 49.94
N SER A 461 -39.20 -39.37 49.63
CA SER A 461 -39.61 -40.43 48.71
C SER A 461 -40.56 -41.47 49.33
N SER A 462 -40.84 -41.40 50.63
CA SER A 462 -41.85 -42.24 51.26
C SER A 462 -43.28 -41.78 50.94
N ILE A 463 -43.45 -40.48 50.63
CA ILE A 463 -44.75 -39.84 50.38
C ILE A 463 -45.07 -39.76 48.88
N ALA A 464 -44.08 -39.43 48.02
CA ALA A 464 -44.28 -39.33 46.58
C ALA A 464 -43.02 -39.72 45.78
N ARG A 465 -43.20 -40.06 44.50
CA ARG A 465 -42.12 -40.42 43.58
C ARG A 465 -42.15 -39.60 42.30
N TRP A 466 -40.97 -39.15 41.87
CA TRP A 466 -40.75 -38.53 40.57
C TRP A 466 -40.27 -39.57 39.55
N ASP A 467 -40.94 -39.63 38.39
CA ASP A 467 -40.48 -40.40 37.24
C ASP A 467 -39.98 -39.46 36.15
N SER A 468 -38.66 -39.49 35.89
CA SER A 468 -38.01 -38.66 34.88
C SER A 468 -38.40 -39.01 33.45
N ASN A 469 -38.81 -40.26 33.18
CA ASN A 469 -39.13 -40.72 31.83
C ASN A 469 -40.53 -40.26 31.42
N SER A 470 -41.51 -40.47 32.30
CA SER A 470 -42.91 -40.05 32.06
C SER A 470 -43.17 -38.59 32.44
N LYS A 471 -42.24 -37.93 33.17
CA LYS A 471 -42.40 -36.58 33.73
C LYS A 471 -43.63 -36.45 34.64
N THR A 472 -43.89 -37.49 35.44
CA THR A 472 -45.04 -37.54 36.34
C THR A 472 -44.61 -37.71 37.81
N VAL A 473 -45.51 -37.29 38.70
CA VAL A 473 -45.39 -37.47 40.14
C VAL A 473 -46.45 -38.47 40.58
N THR A 474 -46.05 -39.52 41.30
CA THR A 474 -46.95 -40.57 41.80
C THR A 474 -47.03 -40.49 43.33
N ALA A 475 -48.24 -40.60 43.89
CA ALA A 475 -48.46 -40.75 45.33
C ALA A 475 -47.97 -42.12 45.82
N ILE A 476 -47.36 -42.16 47.02
CA ILE A 476 -46.96 -43.40 47.70
C ILE A 476 -47.70 -43.53 49.04
N ASP A 477 -47.71 -42.48 49.85
CA ASP A 477 -48.36 -42.46 51.17
C ASP A 477 -48.97 -41.08 51.46
N GLU A 478 -49.88 -41.01 52.43
CA GLU A 478 -50.54 -39.78 52.84
C GLU A 478 -49.56 -38.83 53.54
N GLY A 479 -49.57 -37.55 53.19
CA GLY A 479 -48.69 -36.55 53.80
C GLY A 479 -48.24 -35.43 52.86
N ASP A 480 -47.35 -34.59 53.39
CA ASP A 480 -46.77 -33.43 52.70
C ASP A 480 -45.29 -33.71 52.37
N THR A 481 -44.93 -33.61 51.09
CA THR A 481 -43.53 -33.63 50.63
C THR A 481 -43.24 -32.45 49.70
N THR A 482 -42.01 -32.36 49.19
CA THR A 482 -41.56 -31.27 48.35
C THR A 482 -40.77 -31.79 47.15
N LEU A 483 -41.07 -31.26 45.97
CA LEU A 483 -40.24 -31.41 44.78
C LEU A 483 -39.22 -30.27 44.75
N GLU A 484 -37.94 -30.62 44.69
CA GLU A 484 -36.86 -29.67 44.41
C GLU A 484 -36.52 -29.73 42.93
N VAL A 485 -36.68 -28.59 42.25
CA VAL A 485 -36.32 -28.41 40.84
C VAL A 485 -35.06 -27.56 40.75
N SER A 486 -34.02 -28.11 40.13
CA SER A 486 -32.73 -27.45 39.95
C SER A 486 -32.38 -27.32 38.47
N ALA A 487 -31.90 -26.16 38.07
CA ALA A 487 -31.41 -25.86 36.71
C ALA A 487 -29.87 -25.81 36.72
N PHE A 488 -29.22 -26.43 35.73
CA PHE A 488 -27.77 -26.61 35.70
C PHE A 488 -27.09 -25.90 34.52
N ASP A 489 -25.92 -25.30 34.77
CA ASP A 489 -25.06 -24.77 33.72
C ASP A 489 -24.38 -25.88 32.90
N ALA A 490 -23.57 -25.48 31.92
CA ALA A 490 -22.81 -26.41 31.09
C ALA A 490 -21.85 -27.32 31.89
N ASN A 491 -21.40 -26.85 33.06
CA ASN A 491 -20.44 -27.50 33.95
C ASN A 491 -21.11 -28.36 35.03
N GLY A 492 -22.45 -28.40 35.10
CA GLY A 492 -23.20 -29.15 36.10
C GLY A 492 -23.37 -28.40 37.43
N THR A 493 -23.14 -27.09 37.47
CA THR A 493 -23.41 -26.25 38.64
C THR A 493 -24.87 -25.83 38.66
N ILE A 494 -25.49 -25.82 39.84
CA ILE A 494 -26.88 -25.34 40.00
C ILE A 494 -26.91 -23.82 39.87
N ILE A 495 -27.64 -23.31 38.88
CA ILE A 495 -27.83 -21.88 38.63
C ILE A 495 -29.11 -21.36 39.32
N LEU A 496 -30.16 -22.18 39.34
CA LEU A 496 -31.44 -21.87 39.98
C LEU A 496 -31.98 -23.10 40.68
N ARG A 497 -32.63 -22.88 41.82
CA ARG A 497 -33.35 -23.90 42.56
C ARG A 497 -34.69 -23.35 43.03
N GLN A 498 -35.75 -24.12 42.87
CA GLN A 498 -37.08 -23.82 43.39
C GLN A 498 -37.77 -25.07 43.91
N THR A 499 -38.79 -24.87 44.74
CA THR A 499 -39.54 -25.94 45.38
C THR A 499 -41.03 -25.89 45.02
N CYS A 500 -41.64 -27.06 44.85
CA CYS A 500 -43.08 -27.24 44.67
C CYS A 500 -43.61 -28.15 45.79
N LYS A 501 -44.67 -27.73 46.49
CA LYS A 501 -45.27 -28.52 47.57
C LYS A 501 -46.10 -29.65 46.98
N VAL A 502 -46.01 -30.86 47.52
CA VAL A 502 -46.83 -32.00 47.11
C VAL A 502 -47.62 -32.48 48.32
N ILE A 503 -48.94 -32.47 48.20
CA ILE A 503 -49.87 -32.90 49.25
C ILE A 503 -50.60 -34.14 48.75
N VAL A 504 -50.41 -35.26 49.45
CA VAL A 504 -51.11 -36.52 49.19
C VAL A 504 -52.23 -36.66 50.21
N LEU A 505 -53.48 -36.59 49.73
CA LEU A 505 -54.69 -36.73 50.53
C LEU A 505 -55.14 -38.19 50.57
N PRO A 506 -55.91 -38.61 51.58
CA PRO A 506 -56.52 -39.95 51.63
C PRO A 506 -57.39 -40.25 50.41
N GLU A 507 -57.50 -41.55 50.08
CA GLU A 507 -58.28 -42.05 48.95
C GLU A 507 -59.77 -41.68 49.06
N ASN A 508 -60.32 -41.74 50.28
CA ASN A 508 -61.70 -41.41 50.59
C ASN A 508 -61.77 -40.20 51.52
N ASP A 509 -62.65 -39.24 51.20
CA ASP A 509 -62.98 -38.17 52.13
C ASP A 509 -63.70 -38.82 53.33
N ILE A 510 -63.13 -38.73 54.54
CA ILE A 510 -63.82 -39.17 55.75
C ILE A 510 -65.00 -38.23 55.98
N ILE A 511 -66.17 -38.58 55.46
CA ILE A 511 -67.43 -37.95 55.85
C ILE A 511 -67.72 -38.45 57.27
N THR A 512 -67.19 -37.77 58.28
CA THR A 512 -67.71 -37.94 59.65
C THR A 512 -69.17 -37.46 59.65
N PRO A 513 -70.16 -38.31 59.94
CA PRO A 513 -71.53 -37.82 60.11
C PRO A 513 -71.55 -36.84 61.29
N PRO A 514 -72.33 -35.75 61.22
CA PRO A 514 -72.41 -34.77 62.29
C PRO A 514 -72.81 -35.48 63.59
N THR A 515 -72.07 -35.23 64.68
CA THR A 515 -72.15 -35.90 66.00
C THR A 515 -73.46 -35.65 66.78
N TYR A 516 -74.45 -35.02 66.16
CA TYR A 516 -75.70 -34.61 66.81
C TYR A 516 -76.76 -35.72 66.96
N PRO A 517 -76.95 -36.67 66.01
CA PRO A 517 -77.98 -37.71 66.14
C PRO A 517 -77.59 -38.88 67.05
N THR A 518 -76.30 -39.18 67.19
CA THR A 518 -75.81 -40.33 67.99
C THR A 518 -75.91 -40.09 69.50
N ILE A 519 -75.76 -38.85 69.96
CA ILE A 519 -75.91 -38.49 71.37
C ILE A 519 -77.38 -38.57 71.81
N ILE A 520 -78.33 -38.19 70.94
CA ILE A 520 -79.77 -38.22 71.24
C ILE A 520 -80.29 -39.67 71.36
N ILE A 521 -79.84 -40.58 70.50
CA ILE A 521 -80.29 -41.98 70.51
C ILE A 521 -79.76 -42.72 71.75
N VAL A 522 -78.51 -42.47 72.17
CA VAL A 522 -77.94 -43.08 73.38
C VAL A 522 -78.60 -42.54 74.65
N CYS A 523 -78.88 -41.22 74.71
CA CYS A 523 -79.61 -40.64 75.84
C CYS A 523 -81.07 -41.12 75.92
N ALA A 524 -81.76 -41.27 74.79
CA ALA A 524 -83.15 -41.75 74.75
C ALA A 524 -83.29 -43.21 75.24
N ILE A 525 -82.33 -44.09 74.90
CA ILE A 525 -82.32 -45.48 75.35
C ILE A 525 -82.03 -45.57 76.86
N LEU A 526 -81.15 -44.71 77.40
CA LEU A 526 -80.83 -44.66 78.84
C LEU A 526 -81.98 -44.10 79.70
N THR A 527 -82.81 -43.18 79.18
CA THR A 527 -84.00 -42.67 79.87
C THR A 527 -85.18 -43.64 79.86
N ILE A 528 -85.30 -44.52 78.86
CA ILE A 528 -86.40 -45.51 78.78
C ILE A 528 -86.15 -46.71 79.69
N LEU A 529 -84.89 -47.04 79.97
CA LEU A 529 -84.50 -48.16 80.87
C LEU A 529 -84.56 -47.82 82.36
N THR A 530 -84.74 -46.55 82.75
CA THR A 530 -84.72 -46.08 84.15
C THR A 530 -86.07 -45.54 84.65
N ALA A 531 -87.12 -45.57 83.82
CA ALA A 531 -88.44 -45.01 84.13
C ALA A 531 -89.51 -46.04 84.54
N THR A 532 -89.11 -47.25 84.94
CA THR A 532 -90.03 -48.23 85.55
C THR A 532 -89.61 -48.55 86.98
N THR A 533 -90.51 -48.22 87.90
CA THR A 533 -90.51 -48.52 89.36
C THR A 533 -89.83 -47.48 90.28
N ILE A 534 -90.62 -46.50 90.70
CA ILE A 534 -90.42 -45.80 91.98
C ILE A 534 -90.96 -46.72 93.09
N LEU A 535 -90.06 -47.44 93.75
CA LEU A 535 -90.16 -47.72 95.19
C LEU A 535 -88.76 -47.85 95.77
N SER A 536 -88.35 -46.77 96.44
CA SER A 536 -87.43 -46.66 97.58
C SER A 536 -86.68 -47.92 98.06
N LEU A 537 -85.35 -47.93 97.97
CA LEU A 537 -84.39 -47.83 99.11
C LEU A 537 -82.95 -48.08 98.59
N LEU A 538 -81.99 -47.25 99.01
CA LEU A 538 -80.52 -47.45 98.95
C LEU A 538 -79.82 -47.46 97.57
N ALA A 539 -79.33 -46.30 97.10
CA ALA A 539 -78.07 -46.18 96.32
C ALA A 539 -77.58 -44.73 96.05
N THR A 540 -78.11 -43.69 96.70
CA THR A 540 -77.72 -42.29 96.43
C THR A 540 -76.46 -41.83 97.19
N ILE A 541 -75.37 -42.60 97.18
CA ILE A 541 -74.06 -42.18 97.77
C ILE A 541 -72.80 -42.46 96.91
N CYS A 542 -72.80 -43.21 95.80
CA CYS A 542 -71.52 -43.57 95.14
C CYS A 542 -71.43 -43.40 93.62
N GLY A 543 -71.74 -42.22 93.07
CA GLY A 543 -71.56 -41.94 91.62
C GLY A 543 -70.85 -40.63 91.25
N GLY A 544 -70.31 -39.90 92.23
CA GLY A 544 -69.57 -38.66 92.01
C GLY A 544 -68.10 -38.84 92.34
N ILE A 545 -67.33 -39.46 91.44
CA ILE A 545 -65.88 -39.38 91.21
C ILE A 545 -65.63 -40.29 90.00
N ILE A 546 -65.11 -39.72 88.91
CA ILE A 546 -64.62 -40.29 87.61
C ILE A 546 -65.23 -39.51 86.43
N SER A 547 -64.82 -38.25 86.30
CA SER A 547 -64.78 -37.49 85.02
C SER A 547 -63.98 -36.19 85.20
N GLY A 548 -62.88 -36.29 85.92
CA GLY A 548 -61.98 -35.18 86.23
C GLY A 548 -60.57 -35.69 86.44
N LEU A 549 -60.02 -36.39 85.44
CA LEU A 549 -58.59 -36.65 85.26
C LEU A 549 -58.41 -37.28 83.86
N VAL A 550 -57.33 -36.95 83.16
CA VAL A 550 -57.04 -37.26 81.73
C VAL A 550 -57.78 -36.26 80.82
N ILE A 551 -57.22 -35.15 80.34
CA ILE A 551 -55.96 -34.99 79.61
C ILE A 551 -55.40 -33.57 79.87
N THR A 552 -54.37 -33.47 80.72
CA THR A 552 -53.34 -32.43 80.63
C THR A 552 -52.00 -33.06 80.95
N GLN A 553 -51.39 -33.74 79.98
CA GLN A 553 -49.94 -33.94 79.93
C GLN A 553 -49.52 -34.11 78.46
N ASN A 554 -49.05 -33.03 77.86
CA ASN A 554 -47.77 -33.01 77.15
C ASN A 554 -47.41 -31.57 76.81
N ILE A 555 -46.70 -30.93 77.75
CA ILE A 555 -45.80 -29.82 77.43
C ILE A 555 -44.39 -30.31 77.79
N GLY A 556 -43.52 -30.31 76.78
CA GLY A 556 -42.07 -30.24 76.92
C GLY A 556 -41.54 -29.16 75.96
N PRO A 557 -40.90 -28.08 76.44
CA PRO A 557 -40.27 -27.02 75.65
C PRO A 557 -38.76 -27.33 75.43
N VAL A 558 -37.92 -26.72 74.57
CA VAL A 558 -37.39 -25.33 74.49
C VAL A 558 -36.46 -25.30 73.24
N SER A 559 -36.47 -24.30 72.36
CA SER A 559 -35.46 -23.22 72.34
C SER A 559 -35.74 -22.19 71.25
N LYS A 560 -35.64 -20.91 71.64
CA LYS A 560 -35.91 -19.68 70.87
C LYS A 560 -34.71 -19.24 70.03
N LYS A 561 -35.01 -18.61 68.88
CA LYS A 561 -34.46 -17.37 68.29
C LYS A 561 -35.28 -17.16 67.01
N ASN A 562 -35.91 -16.04 66.66
CA ASN A 562 -35.77 -14.62 66.94
C ASN A 562 -37.15 -13.95 66.77
N GLY A 563 -37.24 -12.64 67.04
CA GLY A 563 -38.48 -11.83 67.02
C GLY A 563 -39.25 -11.92 65.69
N THR A 564 -40.52 -11.50 65.65
CA THR A 564 -40.94 -10.13 65.94
C THR A 564 -42.45 -10.12 66.26
N LYS A 565 -42.84 -9.20 67.15
CA LYS A 565 -44.20 -8.92 67.61
C LYS A 565 -45.16 -8.58 66.46
N GLN A 566 -46.40 -9.06 66.53
CA GLN A 566 -47.56 -8.17 66.50
C GLN A 566 -48.77 -8.84 67.18
N ASN A 567 -49.26 -8.17 68.22
CA ASN A 567 -50.43 -8.55 69.01
C ASN A 567 -51.71 -8.23 68.25
N GLN A 568 -52.71 -9.10 68.32
CA GLN A 568 -54.08 -8.73 68.75
C GLN A 568 -54.77 -10.00 69.31
N ILE A 569 -55.24 -9.88 70.55
CA ILE A 569 -56.06 -10.85 71.27
C ILE A 569 -57.42 -10.18 71.45
N GLU A 570 -58.49 -10.77 70.94
CA GLU A 570 -59.84 -10.48 71.41
C GLU A 570 -60.49 -11.77 71.91
N LEU A 571 -60.84 -11.75 73.20
CA LEU A 571 -61.71 -12.69 73.87
C LEU A 571 -63.16 -12.35 73.52
N GLY A 572 -63.90 -13.31 72.95
CA GLY A 572 -65.35 -13.27 72.83
C GLY A 572 -65.99 -14.40 73.62
N ILE A 573 -66.23 -14.19 74.92
CA ILE A 573 -67.08 -15.05 75.75
C ILE A 573 -68.52 -14.59 75.53
N GLY A 574 -69.29 -15.35 74.75
CA GLY A 574 -70.71 -15.10 74.46
C GLY A 574 -71.61 -16.06 75.23
N VAL A 575 -72.15 -15.57 76.34
CA VAL A 575 -73.11 -16.22 77.23
C VAL A 575 -74.44 -16.45 76.50
N ALA A 576 -74.77 -17.70 76.17
CA ALA A 576 -76.09 -18.09 75.66
C ALA A 576 -76.58 -19.43 76.25
N GLY A 577 -76.27 -19.68 77.52
CA GLY A 577 -76.69 -20.88 78.26
C GLY A 577 -77.52 -20.60 79.52
N VAL A 578 -77.98 -19.36 79.74
CA VAL A 578 -78.62 -18.92 81.00
C VAL A 578 -80.04 -18.36 80.80
N LEU A 579 -80.62 -18.45 79.60
CA LEU A 579 -81.99 -17.97 79.33
C LEU A 579 -83.03 -19.09 79.07
N GLY A 580 -82.70 -20.34 79.40
CA GLY A 580 -83.59 -21.50 79.18
C GLY A 580 -84.41 -21.97 80.39
N CYS A 581 -84.11 -21.50 81.61
CA CYS A 581 -84.68 -22.09 82.83
C CYS A 581 -85.52 -21.13 83.69
N ILE A 582 -85.88 -19.94 83.19
CA ILE A 582 -86.71 -18.95 83.94
C ILE A 582 -88.09 -18.70 83.29
N LEU A 583 -88.39 -19.29 82.13
CA LEU A 583 -89.69 -19.12 81.44
C LEU A 583 -90.67 -20.30 81.58
N SER A 584 -90.34 -21.31 82.39
CA SER A 584 -91.21 -22.48 82.62
C SER A 584 -91.95 -22.47 83.97
N LEU A 585 -91.80 -21.42 84.79
CA LEU A 585 -92.43 -21.31 86.11
C LEU A 585 -93.50 -20.20 86.24
N VAL A 586 -93.85 -19.51 85.15
CA VAL A 586 -94.83 -18.40 85.17
C VAL A 586 -96.07 -18.67 84.29
N PHE A 587 -96.14 -19.81 83.59
CA PHE A 587 -97.31 -20.16 82.76
C PHE A 587 -98.28 -21.18 83.39
N TYR A 588 -98.03 -21.65 84.63
CA TYR A 588 -98.89 -22.62 85.32
C TYR A 588 -99.71 -22.05 86.49
N ILE A 589 -99.75 -20.72 86.65
CA ILE A 589 -100.62 -20.03 87.63
C ILE A 589 -101.31 -18.85 86.93
N SER A 590 -102.24 -19.14 86.03
CA SER A 590 -103.28 -18.22 85.56
C SER A 590 -104.21 -18.93 84.56
N LEU A 591 -104.86 -20.01 84.96
CA LEU A 591 -106.18 -20.42 84.47
C LEU A 591 -106.71 -21.47 85.45
N GLY A 592 -107.83 -21.13 86.08
CA GLY A 592 -108.73 -22.13 86.66
C GLY A 592 -109.44 -22.92 85.58
#